data_AF-A0A822L7V0-F1
#
_entry.id   AF-A0A822L7V0-F1
#
_cell.length_a   1.000
_cell.length_b   1.000
_cell.length_c   1.000
_cell.angle_alpha   90.00
_cell.angle_beta   90.00
_cell.angle_gamma   90.00
#
_symmetry.space_group_name_H-M   'P 1'
#
loop_
_entity.id
_entity.type
_entity.pdbx_description
1 polymer ?
#
loop_
_entity_poly.entity_id
_entity_poly.type
_entity_poly.pdbx_seq_one_letter_code
_entity_poly.pdbx_strand_id
1 'polypeptide(L)' 'MRESVIYQDILEEGEEKGRREGEEKARQIALKMLSAGFPIPEIAQFTDLSPDAIEQLQRQQRN' A
#
# COMPACT_ATOMS: atom_id res chain seq x y z
N MET A 1 -10.94 -15.85 -33.44
CA MET A 1 -11.40 -15.50 -32.09
C MET A 1 -10.29 -15.86 -31.09
N ARG A 2 -9.15 -15.18 -31.17
CA ARG A 2 -7.93 -15.50 -30.39
C ARG A 2 -7.17 -14.22 -30.00
N GLU A 3 -7.87 -13.10 -29.93
CA GLU A 3 -7.30 -11.78 -29.62
C GLU A 3 -7.88 -11.15 -28.34
N SER A 4 -8.91 -11.73 -27.71
CA SER A 4 -9.55 -11.13 -26.53
C SER A 4 -8.99 -11.60 -25.19
N VAL A 5 -8.26 -12.73 -25.13
CA VAL A 5 -7.72 -13.26 -23.86
C VAL A 5 -6.47 -12.49 -23.46
N ILE A 6 -5.58 -12.22 -24.41
CA ILE A 6 -4.32 -11.51 -24.16
C ILE A 6 -4.55 -10.06 -23.67
N TYR A 7 -5.61 -9.40 -24.14
CA TYR A 7 -5.93 -8.04 -23.69
C TYR A 7 -6.48 -8.01 -22.26
N GLN A 8 -7.24 -9.05 -21.88
CA GLN A 8 -7.73 -9.22 -20.52
C GLN A 8 -6.57 -9.44 -19.54
N ASP A 9 -5.64 -10.33 -19.91
CA ASP A 9 -4.47 -10.65 -19.10
C ASP A 9 -3.57 -9.42 -18.88
N ILE A 10 -3.31 -8.61 -19.92
CA ILE A 10 -2.48 -7.40 -19.82
C ILE A 10 -3.13 -6.33 -18.92
N LEU A 11 -4.46 -6.18 -18.99
CA LEU A 11 -5.18 -5.22 -18.13
C LEU A 11 -5.17 -5.68 -16.67
N GLU A 12 -5.39 -6.98 -16.42
CA GLU A 12 -5.38 -7.56 -15.09
C GLU A 12 -3.98 -7.48 -14.44
N GLU A 13 -2.93 -7.79 -15.20
CA GLU A 13 -1.53 -7.62 -14.78
C GLU A 13 -1.19 -6.14 -14.50
N GLY A 14 -1.69 -5.21 -15.33
CA GLY A 14 -1.49 -3.77 -15.15
C GLY A 14 -2.14 -3.22 -13.89
N GLU A 15 -3.39 -3.63 -13.61
CA GLU A 15 -4.11 -3.25 -12.40
C GLU A 15 -3.49 -3.85 -11.14
N GLU A 16 -3.09 -5.13 -11.18
CA GLU A 16 -2.47 -5.79 -10.05
C GLU A 16 -1.11 -5.15 -9.71
N LYS A 17 -0.31 -4.84 -10.74
CA LYS A 17 0.98 -4.15 -10.56
C LYS A 17 0.78 -2.75 -10.00
N GLY A 18 -0.17 -1.98 -10.54
CA GLY A 18 -0.49 -0.64 -10.03
C GLY A 18 -0.96 -0.64 -8.57
N ARG A 19 -1.76 -1.64 -8.19
CA ARG A 19 -2.24 -1.81 -6.81
C ARG A 19 -1.09 -2.16 -5.86
N ARG A 20 -0.23 -3.11 -6.23
CA ARG A 20 0.94 -3.49 -5.43
C ARG A 20 1.91 -2.31 -5.24
N GLU A 21 2.22 -1.58 -6.32
CA GLU A 21 3.10 -0.40 -6.25
C GLU A 21 2.50 0.73 -5.40
N GLY A 22 1.17 0.93 -5.48
CA GLY A 22 0.45 1.91 -4.66
C GLY A 22 0.45 1.56 -3.18
N GLU A 23 0.15 0.30 -2.84
CA GLU A 23 0.17 -0.19 -1.46
C GLU A 23 1.57 -0.12 -0.85
N GLU A 24 2.60 -0.46 -1.62
CA GLU A 24 3.99 -0.42 -1.14
C GLU A 24 4.45 1.02 -0.87
N LYS A 25 4.08 1.98 -1.73
CA LYS A 25 4.33 3.41 -1.49
C LYS A 25 3.58 3.92 -0.25
N ALA A 26 2.31 3.57 -0.08
CA ALA A 26 1.52 3.96 1.09
C ALA A 26 2.18 3.47 2.39
N ARG A 27 2.65 2.21 2.41
CA ARG A 27 3.39 1.65 3.55
C ARG A 27 4.70 2.38 3.81
N GLN A 28 5.48 2.70 2.77
CA GLN A 28 6.74 3.44 2.93
C GLN A 28 6.50 4.84 3.49
N ILE A 29 5.44 5.54 3.06
CA ILE A 29 5.08 6.85 3.60
C ILE A 29 4.67 6.72 5.07
N ALA A 30 3.81 5.74 5.40
CA ALA A 30 3.40 5.49 6.78
C ALA A 30 4.59 5.17 7.71
N LEU A 31 5.56 4.37 7.25
CA LEU A 31 6.79 4.09 7.99
C LEU A 31 7.61 5.36 8.26
N LYS A 32 7.76 6.24 7.26
CA LYS A 32 8.47 7.51 7.43
C LYS A 32 7.76 8.43 8.44
N MET A 33 6.42 8.49 8.39
CA MET A 33 5.63 9.28 9.33
C MET A 33 5.69 8.71 10.75
N LEU A 34 5.64 7.39 10.91
CA LEU A 34 5.86 6.72 12.20
C LEU A 34 7.24 7.07 12.77
N SER A 35 8.30 7.00 11.96
CA SER A 35 9.66 7.36 12.39
C SER A 35 9.81 8.86 12.69
N ALA A 36 9.01 9.73 12.05
CA ALA A 36 8.94 11.15 12.35
C ALA A 36 8.07 11.48 13.59
N GLY A 37 7.41 10.48 14.20
CA GLY A 37 6.63 10.64 15.43
C GLY A 37 5.17 11.04 15.23
N PHE A 38 4.64 10.94 14.01
CA PHE A 38 3.22 11.20 13.75
C PHE A 38 2.32 10.15 14.44
N PRO A 39 1.15 10.55 14.95
CA PRO A 39 0.19 9.63 15.55
C PRO A 39 -0.53 8.79 14.49
N ILE A 40 -0.85 7.54 14.81
CA ILE A 40 -1.49 6.57 13.90
C ILE A 40 -2.76 7.12 13.21
N PRO A 41 -3.69 7.82 13.89
CA PRO A 41 -4.87 8.38 13.25
C PRO A 41 -4.57 9.39 12.13
N GLU A 42 -3.52 10.21 12.28
CA GLU A 42 -3.10 11.15 11.24
C GLU A 42 -2.48 10.39 10.06
N ILE A 43 -1.65 9.39 10.33
CA ILE A 43 -1.04 8.57 9.28
C ILE A 43 -2.11 7.86 8.44
N ALA A 44 -3.16 7.33 9.09
CA ALA A 44 -4.29 6.69 8.41
C ALA A 44 -5.01 7.67 7.47
N GLN A 45 -5.15 8.94 7.88
CA GLN A 45 -5.78 9.98 7.08
C GLN A 45 -4.99 10.34 5.81
N PHE A 46 -3.66 10.24 5.84
CA PHE A 46 -2.80 10.64 4.72
C PHE A 46 -2.38 9.49 3.80
N THR A 47 -2.48 8.24 4.26
CA THR A 47 -1.96 7.07 3.52
C THR A 47 -3.03 6.11 3.04
N ASP A 48 -4.31 6.39 3.35
CA ASP A 48 -5.46 5.49 3.12
C ASP A 48 -5.27 4.08 3.73
N LEU A 49 -4.29 3.91 4.62
CA LEU A 49 -4.07 2.68 5.35
C LEU A 49 -4.98 2.63 6.58
N SER A 50 -5.43 1.43 6.93
CA SER A 50 -6.14 1.24 8.19
C SER A 50 -5.22 1.46 9.39
N PRO A 51 -5.74 1.97 10.52
CA PRO A 51 -4.99 2.07 11.77
C PRO A 51 -4.32 0.74 12.15
N ASP A 52 -5.01 -0.39 11.95
CA ASP A 52 -4.49 -1.73 12.22
C ASP A 52 -3.26 -2.09 11.36
N ALA A 53 -3.25 -1.67 10.09
CA ALA A 53 -2.10 -1.88 9.21
C ALA A 53 -0.89 -1.05 9.68
N ILE A 54 -1.13 0.18 10.12
CA ILE A 54 -0.08 1.08 10.64
C ILE A 54 0.46 0.56 11.99
N GLU A 55 -0.41 0.04 12.87
CA GLU A 55 0.03 -0.63 14.11
C GLU A 55 0.94 -1.82 13.83
N GLN A 56 0.60 -2.65 12.85
CA GLN A 56 1.45 -3.77 12.46
C GLN A 56 2.81 -3.30 11.95
N LEU A 57 2.85 -2.25 11.12
CA LEU A 57 4.09 -1.63 10.66
C LEU A 57 4.93 -1.11 11.83
N GLN A 58 4.31 -0.47 12.82
CA GLN A 58 4.99 0.02 14.02
C GLN A 58 5.59 -1.12 14.86
N ARG A 59 4.85 -2.23 15.03
CA ARG A 59 5.33 -3.42 15.75
C ARG A 59 6.50 -4.08 15.03
N GLN A 60 6.46 -4.14 13.69
CA GLN A 60 7.55 -4.68 12.88
C GLN A 60 8.82 -3.82 12.96
N GLN A 61 8.73 -2.49 13.08
CA GLN A 61 9.90 -1.62 13.27
C GLN A 61 10.57 -1.77 14.64
N ARG A 62 9.81 -2.22 15.66
CA ARG A 62 10.27 -2.27 17.06
C ARG A 62 10.86 -3.64 17.46
N ASN A 63 10.65 -4.67 16.65
CA ASN A 63 11.28 -5.99 16.77
C ASN A 63 12.58 -6.05 15.96
#